data_AF-A0AAP5JRF9-F1
#
_entry.id   AF-A0AAP5JRF9-F1
#
_cell.length_a   1.000
_cell.length_b   1.000
_cell.length_c   1.000
_cell.angle_alpha   90.00
_cell.angle_beta   90.00
_cell.angle_gamma   90.00
#
_symmetry.space_group_name_H-M   'P 1'
#
loop_
_entity.id
_entity.type
_entity.pdbx_description
1 polymer ?
#
loop_
_entity_poly.entity_id
_entity_poly.type
_entity_poly.pdbx_seq_one_letter_code
_entity_poly.pdbx_strand_id
1 'polypeptide(L)'
;MIIDYHEAEQTKQGIHFSVGVHFEDEPDSYYVILIDADLDGRLVRTDLNYNGMDCKYTFTNEEKHALLDYLNQQEIIPDRFYF
;
A
#
# COMPACT_ATOMS: atom_id res chain seq x y z
N MET A 1 -4.25 6.73 -9.78
CA MET A 1 -3.13 5.96 -9.17
C MET A 1 -3.08 4.60 -9.84
N ILE A 2 -1.91 4.21 -10.33
CA ILE A 2 -1.68 2.92 -11.00
C ILE A 2 -0.68 2.14 -10.15
N ILE A 3 -0.99 0.87 -9.86
CA ILE A 3 -0.15 -0.01 -9.05
C ILE A 3 0.73 -0.86 -9.97
N ASP A 4 2.04 -0.80 -9.76
CA ASP A 4 3.03 -1.47 -10.58
C ASP A 4 3.41 -2.84 -10.01
N TYR A 5 3.70 -2.89 -8.71
CA TYR A 5 4.10 -4.11 -8.00
C TYR A 5 3.91 -3.96 -6.49
N HIS A 6 4.06 -5.06 -5.77
CA HIS A 6 4.23 -5.04 -4.32
C HIS A 6 5.34 -5.98 -3.86
N GLU A 7 5.91 -5.68 -2.71
CA GLU A 7 6.70 -6.58 -1.88
C GLU A 7 6.03 -6.69 -0.51
N ALA A 8 6.01 -7.89 0.07
CA ALA A 8 5.42 -8.15 1.37
C ALA A 8 6.43 -8.87 2.29
N GLU A 9 6.60 -8.34 3.50
CA GLU A 9 7.45 -8.91 4.53
C GLU A 9 6.61 -9.26 5.76
N GLN A 10 6.59 -10.53 6.16
CA GLN A 10 5.96 -10.93 7.42
C GLN A 10 6.80 -10.45 8.60
N THR A 11 6.14 -9.80 9.55
CA THR A 11 6.74 -9.34 10.79
C THR A 11 6.09 -10.03 11.98
N LYS A 12 6.60 -9.78 13.20
CA LYS A 12 5.94 -10.25 14.42
C LYS A 12 4.59 -9.57 14.69
N GLN A 13 4.34 -8.42 14.06
CA GLN A 13 3.19 -7.55 14.33
C GLN A 13 2.12 -7.64 13.23
N GLY A 14 2.41 -8.36 12.14
CA GLY A 14 1.56 -8.44 10.95
C GLY A 14 2.40 -8.46 9.68
N ILE A 15 2.07 -7.62 8.70
CA ILE A 15 2.78 -7.56 7.42
C ILE A 15 3.16 -6.12 7.11
N HIS A 16 4.39 -5.96 6.62
CA HIS A 16 4.83 -4.72 5.99
C HIS A 16 4.75 -4.88 4.47
N PHE A 17 4.07 -3.96 3.79
CA PHE A 17 4.05 -3.89 2.34
C PHE A 17 4.79 -2.66 1.83
N SER A 18 5.55 -2.87 0.76
CA SER A 18 6.01 -1.80 -0.12
C SER A 18 5.28 -1.94 -1.45
N VAL A 19 4.42 -0.98 -1.79
CA VAL A 19 3.63 -1.00 -3.04
C VAL A 19 4.15 0.08 -3.97
N GLY A 20 4.73 -0.30 -5.11
CA GLY A 20 5.18 0.63 -6.14
C GLY A 20 4.00 1.18 -6.94
N VAL A 21 3.94 2.50 -7.09
CA VAL A 21 2.87 3.18 -7.83
C VAL A 21 3.39 4.36 -8.65
N HIS A 22 2.62 4.73 -9.67
CA HIS A 22 2.71 6.01 -10.37
C HIS A 22 1.34 6.70 -10.46
N PHE A 23 1.35 8.01 -10.61
CA PHE A 23 0.14 8.81 -10.82
C PHE A 23 -0.01 9.19 -12.30
N GLU A 24 -1.25 9.32 -12.78
CA GLU A 24 -1.51 9.57 -14.21
C GLU A 24 -1.02 10.95 -14.67
N ASP A 25 -1.01 11.92 -13.76
CA ASP A 25 -0.50 13.28 -13.98
C ASP A 25 1.03 13.38 -13.85
N GLU A 26 1.67 12.42 -13.17
CA GLU A 26 3.12 12.32 -13.01
C GLU A 26 3.63 10.90 -13.40
N PRO A 27 3.51 10.49 -14.68
CA PRO A 27 3.78 9.12 -15.11
C PRO A 27 5.27 8.72 -15.04
N ASP A 28 6.17 9.70 -15.06
CA ASP A 28 7.62 9.47 -14.95
C ASP A 28 8.11 9.42 -13.49
N SER A 29 7.22 9.68 -12.52
CA SER A 29 7.53 9.68 -11.08
C SER A 29 7.09 8.36 -10.45
N TYR A 30 8.05 7.66 -9.84
CA TYR A 30 7.80 6.42 -9.10
C TYR A 30 7.73 6.68 -7.60
N TYR A 31 6.64 6.23 -6.99
CA TYR A 31 6.38 6.35 -5.56
C TYR A 31 6.27 4.96 -4.94
N VAL A 32 6.41 4.92 -3.61
CA VAL A 32 6.18 3.71 -2.82
C VAL A 32 5.18 4.02 -1.74
N ILE A 33 4.08 3.26 -1.68
CA ILE A 33 3.16 3.27 -0.56
C ILE A 33 3.69 2.25 0.46
N LEU A 34 4.01 2.75 1.65
CA LEU A 34 4.35 1.91 2.80
C LEU A 34 3.09 1.62 3.59
N ILE A 35 2.81 0.33 3.80
CA ILE A 35 1.61 -0.13 4.48
C ILE A 35 2.02 -1.09 5.58
N ASP A 36 1.49 -0.87 6.77
CA ASP A 36 1.55 -1.85 7.85
C ASP A 36 0.14 -2.40 8.06
N ALA A 37 0.00 -3.72 7.93
CA ALA A 37 -1.20 -4.46 8.32
C ALA A 37 -0.92 -5.21 9.62
N ASP A 38 -1.88 -5.25 10.54
CA ASP A 38 -1.80 -6.12 11.71
C ASP A 38 -2.14 -7.59 11.38
N LEU A 39 -2.08 -8.46 12.40
CA LEU A 39 -2.36 -9.89 12.24
C LEU A 39 -3.81 -10.22 11.84
N ASP A 40 -4.74 -9.28 12.05
CA ASP A 40 -6.14 -9.43 11.67
C ASP A 40 -6.42 -8.84 10.28
N GLY A 41 -5.41 -8.28 9.62
CA GLY A 41 -5.50 -7.69 8.28
C GLY A 41 -5.89 -6.22 8.27
N ARG A 42 -5.96 -5.57 9.45
CA ARG A 42 -6.27 -4.15 9.51
C ARG A 42 -5.04 -3.33 9.10
N LEU A 43 -5.21 -2.44 8.13
CA LEU A 43 -4.19 -1.47 7.74
C LEU A 43 -4.07 -0.39 8.80
N VAL A 44 -2.97 -0.40 9.56
CA VAL A 44 -2.68 0.53 10.64
C VAL A 44 -1.79 1.70 10.20
N ARG A 45 -1.15 1.59 9.03
CA ARG A 45 -0.34 2.65 8.41
C ARG A 45 -0.49 2.64 6.89
N THR A 46 -0.50 3.82 6.27
CA THR A 46 -0.52 3.98 4.81
C THR A 46 0.12 5.32 4.45
N ASP A 47 1.41 5.32 4.14
CA ASP A 47 2.19 6.53 3.82
C ASP A 47 2.69 6.47 2.38
N LEU A 48 2.61 7.59 1.64
CA LEU A 48 3.22 7.71 0.32
C LEU A 48 4.63 8.28 0.45
N ASN A 49 5.62 7.59 -0.08
CA ASN A 49 7.00 8.03 -0.14
C ASN A 49 7.48 8.26 -1.57
N TYR A 50 8.29 9.31 -1.75
CA TYR A 50 9.06 9.58 -2.97
C TYR A 50 10.54 9.67 -2.62
N ASN A 51 11.40 8.86 -3.26
CA ASN A 51 12.83 8.79 -2.94
C ASN A 51 13.14 8.60 -1.44
N GLY A 52 12.33 7.79 -0.76
CA GLY A 52 12.47 7.50 0.68
C GLY A 52 11.97 8.61 1.63
N MET A 53 11.36 9.68 1.09
CA MET A 53 10.83 10.80 1.86
C MET A 53 9.30 10.76 1.85
N ASP A 54 8.69 10.93 3.03
CA ASP A 54 7.24 11.00 3.20
C ASP A 54 6.66 12.26 2.55
N CYS A 55 5.73 12.05 1.61
CA CYS A 55 5.06 13.10 0.85
C CYS A 55 3.95 13.80 1.63
N LYS A 56 3.58 13.32 2.83
CA LYS A 56 2.41 13.77 3.61
C LYS A 56 1.12 13.70 2.79
N TYR A 57 1.05 12.72 1.89
CA TYR A 57 -0.06 12.53 0.97
C TYR A 57 -1.30 12.04 1.71
N THR A 58 -2.46 12.57 1.36
CA THR A 58 -3.75 12.11 1.89
C THR A 58 -4.50 11.35 0.81
N PHE A 59 -4.53 10.03 0.92
CA PHE A 59 -5.26 9.17 0.00
C PHE A 59 -6.76 9.43 0.06
N THR A 60 -7.37 9.54 -1.12
CA THR A 60 -8.83 9.56 -1.31
C THR A 60 -9.44 8.22 -0.92
N ASN A 61 -10.78 8.18 -0.75
CA ASN A 61 -11.46 6.92 -0.44
C ASN A 61 -11.38 5.95 -1.62
N GLU A 62 -11.43 6.47 -2.84
CA GLU A 62 -11.31 5.72 -4.08
C GLU A 62 -9.93 5.03 -4.18
N GLU A 63 -8.84 5.75 -3.89
CA GLU A 63 -7.50 5.17 -3.88
C GLU A 63 -7.30 4.13 -2.78
N LYS A 64 -7.88 4.39 -1.60
CA LYS A 64 -7.89 3.43 -0.50
C LYS A 64 -8.61 2.12 -0.89
N HIS A 65 -9.76 2.22 -1.52
CA HIS A 65 -10.47 1.03 -2.01
C HIS A 65 -9.69 0.31 -3.11
N ALA A 66 -9.11 1.03 -4.07
CA ALA A 66 -8.29 0.43 -5.12
C ALA A 66 -7.09 -0.33 -4.54
N LEU A 67 -6.45 0.23 -3.50
CA LEU A 67 -5.36 -0.41 -2.79
C LEU A 67 -5.81 -1.67 -2.05
N LEU A 68 -6.93 -1.62 -1.33
CA LEU A 68 -7.50 -2.79 -0.66
C LEU A 68 -7.89 -3.89 -1.66
N ASP A 69 -8.55 -3.54 -2.75
CA ASP A 69 -8.96 -4.48 -3.78
C ASP A 69 -7.73 -5.17 -4.39
N TYR A 70 -6.66 -4.40 -4.65
CA TYR A 70 -5.40 -4.95 -5.12
C TYR A 70 -4.78 -5.94 -4.11
N LEU A 71 -4.66 -5.56 -2.83
CA LEU A 71 -4.06 -6.40 -1.80
C LEU A 71 -4.89 -7.67 -1.54
N ASN A 72 -6.22 -7.56 -1.55
CA ASN A 72 -7.15 -8.68 -1.35
C ASN A 72 -7.21 -9.67 -2.51
N GLN A 73 -6.71 -9.28 -3.69
CA GLN A 73 -6.56 -10.20 -4.82
C GLN A 73 -5.25 -10.99 -4.75
N GLN A 74 -4.34 -10.65 -3.84
CA GLN A 74 -3.08 -11.38 -3.66
C GLN A 74 -3.28 -12.56 -2.71
N GLU A 75 -2.55 -13.65 -2.93
CA GLU A 75 -2.57 -14.83 -2.06
C GLU A 75 -1.66 -14.63 -0.82
N ILE A 76 -1.94 -13.59 -0.02
CA ILE A 76 -1.17 -13.17 1.16
C ILE A 76 -2.02 -13.43 2.42
N ILE A 77 -1.39 -13.80 3.54
CA ILE A 77 -2.06 -14.07 4.82
C ILE A 77 -1.86 -12.89 5.76
N PRO A 78 -2.92 -12.25 6.30
CA PRO A 78 -4.30 -12.74 6.33
C PRO A 78 -5.01 -12.56 4.99
N ASP A 79 -6.02 -13.40 4.76
CA ASP A 79 -6.77 -13.53 3.50
C ASP A 79 -7.66 -12.31 3.17
N ARG A 80 -7.76 -11.35 4.09
CA ARG A 80 -8.52 -10.12 3.89
C ARG A 80 -7.94 -8.92 4.64
N PHE A 81 -7.74 -7.83 3.91
CA PHE A 81 -7.31 -6.52 4.39
C PHE A 81 -8.45 -5.50 4.42
N TYR A 82 -8.41 -4.57 5.38
CA TYR A 82 -9.37 -3.48 5.58
C TYR A 82 -8.76 -2.30 6.37
N PHE A 83 -9.40 -1.11 6.38
CA PHE A 83 -9.00 0.05 7.21
C PHE A 83 -9.67 0.07 8.59
#